data_AF-A0A386RDA9-F1
#
_entry.id   AF-A0A386RDA9-F1
#
_cell.length_a   1.000
_cell.length_b   1.000
_cell.length_c   1.000
_cell.angle_alpha   90.00
_cell.angle_beta   90.00
_cell.angle_gamma   90.00
#
_symmetry.space_group_name_H-M   'P 1'
#
loop_
_entity.id
_entity.type
_entity.pdbx_description
1 polymer ?
#
loop_
_entity_poly.entity_id
_entity_poly.type
_entity_poly.pdbx_seq_one_letter_code
_entity_poly.pdbx_strand_id
1 'polypeptide(L)'
;MSNFNTSDKNYHEYAKLASSAESLIFSDPRSSLTVFGTFGEQLTREIMHLDGLGDWELNQKARIDKMRYSGNGYPDAVLLALDEIRRKRNGATHDNQFIATKGEALKIDQKAYLVWKWFLEIFSLNDVPEYVTPVDQRNILKSRFM
;
A
#
# COMPACT_ATOMS: atom_id res chain seq x y z
N MET A 1 3.72 -15.68 4.97
CA MET A 1 3.48 -15.35 3.55
C MET A 1 2.91 -13.96 3.53
N SER A 2 3.40 -13.11 2.63
CA SER A 2 2.89 -11.75 2.47
C SER A 2 1.84 -11.71 1.36
N ASN A 3 0.86 -10.82 1.49
CA ASN A 3 -0.10 -10.56 0.43
C ASN A 3 0.58 -10.00 -0.83
N PHE A 4 1.71 -9.31 -0.69
CA PHE A 4 2.31 -8.52 -1.78
C PHE A 4 3.30 -9.30 -2.66
N ASN A 5 3.36 -10.62 -2.54
CA ASN A 5 4.22 -11.43 -3.39
C ASN A 5 3.83 -11.31 -4.88
N THR A 6 4.82 -11.29 -5.75
CA THR A 6 4.62 -11.36 -7.21
C THR A 6 5.76 -12.15 -7.84
N SER A 7 5.49 -12.79 -8.98
CA SER A 7 6.51 -13.43 -9.83
C SER A 7 7.11 -12.46 -10.86
N ASP A 8 6.49 -11.28 -11.04
CA ASP A 8 6.99 -10.26 -11.96
C ASP A 8 8.18 -9.52 -11.33
N LYS A 9 9.35 -9.73 -11.92
CA LYS A 9 10.61 -9.17 -11.45
C LYS A 9 10.64 -7.64 -11.51
N ASN A 10 9.88 -7.02 -12.42
CA ASN A 10 9.85 -5.57 -12.56
C ASN A 10 9.20 -4.89 -11.35
N TYR A 11 8.33 -5.61 -10.64
CA TYR A 11 7.53 -5.05 -9.55
C TYR A 11 7.93 -5.58 -8.16
N HIS A 12 9.03 -6.34 -8.08
CA HIS A 12 9.56 -6.86 -6.82
C HIS A 12 9.91 -5.78 -5.80
N GLU A 13 10.34 -4.59 -6.23
CA GLU A 13 10.71 -3.52 -5.30
C GLU A 13 9.49 -2.98 -4.56
N TYR A 14 8.37 -2.78 -5.27
CA TYR A 14 7.09 -2.37 -4.66
C TYR A 14 6.55 -3.47 -3.72
N ALA A 15 6.59 -4.72 -4.17
CA ALA A 15 6.24 -5.89 -3.38
C ALA A 15 7.04 -5.95 -2.07
N LYS A 16 8.36 -5.69 -2.14
CA LYS A 16 9.25 -5.69 -0.97
C LYS A 16 8.90 -4.57 0.02
N LEU A 17 8.58 -3.37 -0.47
CA LEU A 17 8.15 -2.26 0.39
C LEU A 17 6.86 -2.60 1.14
N ALA A 18 5.85 -3.07 0.42
CA ALA A 18 4.57 -3.42 1.03
C ALA A 18 4.68 -4.62 2.00
N SER A 19 5.45 -5.65 1.62
CA SER A 19 5.75 -6.78 2.52
C SER A 19 6.47 -6.33 3.80
N SER A 20 7.38 -5.37 3.68
CA SER A 20 8.08 -4.79 4.85
C SER A 20 7.10 -4.03 5.74
N ALA A 21 6.21 -3.21 5.15
CA ALA A 21 5.17 -2.52 5.90
C ALA A 21 4.22 -3.48 6.62
N GLU A 22 3.82 -4.58 5.96
CA GLU A 22 2.96 -5.63 6.52
C GLU A 22 3.62 -6.30 7.74
N SER A 23 4.92 -6.61 7.64
CA SER A 23 5.68 -7.21 8.75
C SER A 23 5.76 -6.32 10.00
N LEU A 24 5.64 -5.01 9.83
CA LEU A 24 5.74 -4.02 10.91
C LEU A 24 4.42 -3.81 11.65
N ILE A 25 3.27 -4.22 11.09
CA ILE A 25 1.91 -3.93 11.60
C ILE A 25 1.79 -4.17 13.11
N PHE A 26 2.33 -5.28 13.59
CA PHE A 26 2.16 -5.71 14.98
C PHE A 26 3.26 -5.22 15.92
N SER A 27 4.46 -4.91 15.41
CA SER A 27 5.60 -4.44 16.21
C SER A 27 5.66 -2.93 16.30
N ASP A 28 5.40 -2.25 15.19
CA ASP A 28 5.50 -0.80 15.05
C ASP A 28 4.48 -0.33 13.99
N PRO A 29 3.21 -0.11 14.40
CA PRO A 29 2.17 0.36 13.51
C PRO A 29 2.51 1.71 12.85
N ARG A 30 3.26 2.60 13.52
CA ARG A 30 3.59 3.91 12.98
C ARG A 30 4.57 3.79 11.82
N SER A 31 5.60 2.96 11.97
CA SER A 31 6.53 2.66 10.88
C SER A 31 5.82 1.91 9.74
N SER A 32 4.93 0.97 10.06
CA SER A 32 4.09 0.29 9.05
C SER A 32 3.33 1.28 8.17
N LEU A 33 2.60 2.22 8.77
CA LEU A 33 1.86 3.26 8.04
C LEU A 33 2.78 4.17 7.20
N THR A 34 3.96 4.50 7.71
CA THR A 34 4.95 5.30 6.97
C THR A 34 5.43 4.56 5.72
N VAL A 35 5.78 3.28 5.85
CA VAL A 35 6.27 2.45 4.73
C VAL A 35 5.16 2.17 3.72
N PHE A 36 3.91 1.90 4.15
CA PHE A 36 2.77 1.81 3.24
C PHE A 36 2.54 3.10 2.45
N GLY A 37 2.76 4.26 3.08
CA GLY A 37 2.74 5.55 2.40
C GLY A 37 3.77 5.64 1.28
N THR A 38 5.02 5.26 1.55
CA THR A 38 6.09 5.22 0.54
C THR A 38 5.76 4.26 -0.59
N PHE A 39 5.25 3.07 -0.27
CA PHE A 39 4.76 2.10 -1.26
C PHE A 39 3.69 2.73 -2.17
N GLY A 40 2.65 3.32 -1.58
CA GLY A 40 1.56 3.94 -2.33
C GLY A 40 2.05 5.07 -3.25
N GLU A 41 2.99 5.89 -2.79
CA GLU A 41 3.57 6.97 -3.60
C GLU A 41 4.39 6.44 -4.78
N GLN A 42 5.25 5.45 -4.56
CA GLN A 42 6.07 4.88 -5.61
C GLN A 42 5.22 4.13 -6.65
N LEU A 43 4.26 3.33 -6.20
CA LEU A 43 3.36 2.61 -7.10
C LEU A 43 2.50 3.58 -7.93
N THR A 44 2.04 4.69 -7.33
CA THR A 44 1.29 5.72 -8.07
C THR A 44 2.13 6.34 -9.19
N ARG A 45 3.42 6.59 -8.95
CA ARG A 45 4.34 7.09 -9.98
C ARG A 45 4.48 6.10 -11.12
N GLU A 46 4.63 4.82 -10.79
CA GLU A 46 4.75 3.75 -11.78
C GLU A 46 3.49 3.65 -12.65
N ILE A 47 2.30 3.64 -12.04
CA ILE A 47 1.02 3.65 -12.77
C ILE A 47 0.97 4.84 -13.74
N MET A 48 1.29 6.04 -13.26
CA MET A 48 1.30 7.24 -14.11
C MET A 48 2.34 7.17 -15.22
N HIS A 49 3.48 6.53 -14.99
CA HIS A 49 4.52 6.33 -15.99
C HIS A 49 4.03 5.38 -17.09
N LEU A 50 3.48 4.23 -16.72
CA LEU A 50 2.95 3.22 -17.64
C LEU A 50 1.79 3.77 -18.48
N ASP A 51 0.95 4.62 -17.89
CA ASP A 51 -0.18 5.26 -18.59
C ASP A 51 0.21 6.56 -19.33
N GLY A 52 1.50 6.90 -19.38
CA GLY A 52 2.00 8.07 -20.12
C GLY A 52 1.53 9.42 -19.56
N LEU A 53 1.07 9.48 -18.30
CA LEU A 53 0.51 10.69 -17.71
C LEU A 53 1.57 11.74 -17.34
N GLY A 54 2.85 11.37 -17.20
CA GLY A 54 3.94 12.26 -16.80
C GLY A 54 3.80 12.79 -15.36
N ASP A 55 4.86 12.69 -14.55
CA ASP A 55 4.77 12.89 -13.10
C ASP A 55 5.73 13.93 -12.50
N TRP A 56 6.55 14.57 -13.34
CA TRP A 56 7.63 15.46 -12.92
C TRP A 56 7.09 16.56 -11.97
N GLU A 57 7.51 16.50 -10.70
CA GLU A 57 7.21 17.44 -9.61
C GLU A 57 5.84 17.40 -8.92
N LEU A 58 4.96 16.43 -9.22
CA LEU A 58 3.68 16.35 -8.49
C LEU A 58 3.86 15.78 -7.07
N ASN A 59 3.16 16.36 -6.09
CA ASN A 59 2.97 15.68 -4.80
C ASN A 59 1.91 14.57 -4.92
N GLN A 60 1.81 13.69 -3.91
CA GLN A 60 0.91 12.54 -4.00
C GLN A 60 -0.57 12.90 -4.18
N LYS A 61 -1.04 14.00 -3.58
CA LYS A 61 -2.42 14.45 -3.79
C LYS A 61 -2.63 14.85 -5.25
N ALA A 62 -1.72 15.65 -5.81
CA ALA A 62 -1.81 16.09 -7.19
C ALA A 62 -1.70 14.93 -8.20
N ARG A 63 -0.94 13.88 -7.88
CA ARG A 63 -0.93 12.63 -8.67
C ARG A 63 -2.31 11.96 -8.69
N ILE A 64 -2.93 11.77 -7.52
CA ILE A 64 -4.26 11.16 -7.41
C ILE A 64 -5.31 12.01 -8.15
N ASP A 65 -5.26 13.33 -8.02
CA ASP A 65 -6.16 14.23 -8.75
C ASP A 65 -5.94 14.11 -10.27
N LYS A 66 -4.70 14.09 -10.74
CA LYS A 66 -4.38 13.93 -12.16
C LYS A 66 -4.88 12.59 -12.71
N MET A 67 -4.69 11.50 -11.98
CA MET A 67 -5.26 10.19 -12.34
C MET A 67 -6.79 10.31 -12.47
N ARG A 68 -7.47 10.87 -11.47
CA ARG A 68 -8.94 11.05 -11.47
C ARG A 68 -9.47 11.76 -12.70
N TYR A 69 -8.76 12.77 -13.19
CA TYR A 69 -9.20 13.61 -14.31
C TYR A 69 -8.55 13.25 -15.67
N SER A 70 -7.70 12.23 -15.73
CA SER A 70 -6.95 11.84 -16.93
C SER A 70 -7.79 11.26 -18.08
N GLY A 71 -9.05 10.86 -17.80
CA GLY A 71 -9.86 10.11 -18.76
C GLY A 71 -9.54 8.61 -18.83
N ASN A 72 -8.49 8.13 -18.15
CA ASN A 72 -8.08 6.70 -18.15
C ASN A 72 -9.00 5.77 -17.34
N GLY A 73 -10.03 6.32 -16.67
CA GLY A 73 -11.07 5.51 -16.03
C GLY A 73 -10.61 4.74 -14.78
N TYR A 74 -9.63 5.26 -14.03
CA TYR A 74 -9.18 4.60 -12.79
C TYR A 74 -10.34 4.37 -11.81
N PRO A 75 -10.44 3.18 -11.18
CA PRO A 75 -11.52 2.90 -10.24
C PRO A 75 -11.49 3.82 -9.02
N ASP A 76 -12.64 4.34 -8.61
CA ASP A 76 -12.76 5.21 -7.43
C ASP A 76 -12.23 4.54 -6.16
N ALA A 77 -12.43 3.22 -6.02
CA ALA A 77 -11.92 2.46 -4.89
C ALA A 77 -10.38 2.53 -4.77
N VAL A 78 -9.66 2.49 -5.89
CA VAL A 78 -8.19 2.59 -5.95
C VAL A 78 -7.76 4.02 -5.58
N LEU A 79 -8.41 5.03 -6.15
CA LEU A 79 -8.09 6.44 -5.88
C LEU A 79 -8.35 6.82 -4.42
N LEU A 80 -9.46 6.34 -3.84
CA LEU A 80 -9.80 6.56 -2.43
C LEU A 80 -8.82 5.82 -1.51
N ALA A 81 -8.41 4.60 -1.86
CA ALA A 81 -7.40 3.85 -1.11
C ALA A 81 -6.05 4.59 -1.10
N LEU A 82 -5.59 5.07 -2.26
CA LEU A 82 -4.36 5.88 -2.37
C LEU A 82 -4.43 7.16 -1.53
N ASP A 83 -5.56 7.87 -1.51
CA ASP A 83 -5.71 9.06 -0.67
C ASP A 83 -5.71 8.72 0.83
N GLU A 84 -6.35 7.62 1.22
CA GLU A 84 -6.37 7.18 2.62
C GLU A 84 -4.96 6.79 3.11
N ILE A 85 -4.22 6.02 2.29
CA ILE A 85 -2.80 5.69 2.53
C ILE A 85 -1.98 6.98 2.71
N ARG A 86 -2.13 7.95 1.81
CA ARG A 86 -1.45 9.26 1.88
C ARG A 86 -1.77 10.00 3.18
N ARG A 87 -3.05 10.08 3.56
CA ARG A 87 -3.47 10.78 4.79
C ARG A 87 -2.91 10.11 6.05
N LYS A 88 -2.93 8.79 6.12
CA LYS A 88 -2.37 8.05 7.25
C LYS A 88 -0.85 8.17 7.35
N ARG A 89 -0.13 8.13 6.22
CA ARG A 89 1.31 8.45 6.20
C ARG A 89 1.57 9.84 6.77
N ASN A 90 0.84 10.86 6.29
CA ASN A 90 1.05 12.23 6.74
C ASN A 90 0.88 12.39 8.26
N GLY A 91 -0.13 11.74 8.85
CA GLY A 91 -0.27 11.67 10.32
C GLY A 91 0.92 10.97 10.98
N ALA A 92 1.31 9.79 10.48
CA ALA A 92 2.43 9.01 11.02
C ALA A 92 3.81 9.68 10.86
N THR A 93 3.98 10.63 9.93
CA THR A 93 5.27 11.30 9.70
C THR A 93 5.35 12.69 10.34
N HIS A 94 4.27 13.47 10.30
CA HIS A 94 4.33 14.89 10.65
C HIS A 94 3.60 15.26 11.95
N ASP A 95 2.73 14.38 12.46
CA ASP A 95 1.99 14.63 13.68
C ASP A 95 2.59 13.82 14.86
N ASN A 96 3.20 14.54 15.80
CA ASN A 96 3.81 13.97 17.00
C ASN A 96 2.77 13.43 17.99
N GLN A 97 1.50 13.84 17.87
CA GLN A 97 0.38 13.34 18.68
C GLN A 97 -0.37 12.19 18.02
N PHE A 98 -0.03 11.85 16.76
CA PHE A 98 -0.67 10.75 16.05
C PHE A 98 -0.33 9.40 16.70
N ILE A 99 -1.34 8.75 17.26
CA ILE A 99 -1.24 7.41 17.83
C ILE A 99 -1.62 6.41 16.74
N ALA A 100 -0.61 5.73 16.18
CA ALA A 100 -0.83 4.66 15.22
C ALA A 100 -1.26 3.38 15.94
N THR A 101 -2.45 2.87 15.62
CA THR A 101 -2.94 1.61 16.18
C THR A 101 -2.73 0.43 15.22
N LYS A 102 -2.64 -0.79 15.77
CA LYS A 102 -2.59 -2.04 14.97
C LYS A 102 -3.78 -2.15 14.03
N GLY A 103 -4.98 -1.80 14.50
CA GLY A 103 -6.20 -1.85 13.71
C GLY A 103 -6.17 -0.89 12.52
N GLU A 104 -5.57 0.30 12.67
CA GLU A 104 -5.36 1.21 11.54
C GLU A 104 -4.33 0.71 10.56
N ALA A 105 -3.22 0.14 11.04
CA ALA A 105 -2.21 -0.45 10.17
C ALA A 105 -2.79 -1.62 9.34
N LEU A 106 -3.62 -2.49 9.94
CA LEU A 106 -4.34 -3.56 9.22
C LEU A 106 -5.33 -3.03 8.18
N LYS A 107 -6.04 -1.93 8.49
CA LYS A 107 -6.92 -1.29 7.50
C LYS A 107 -6.13 -0.77 6.31
N ILE A 108 -4.98 -0.14 6.58
CA ILE A 108 -4.13 0.41 5.52
C ILE A 108 -3.44 -0.67 4.71
N ASP A 109 -3.06 -1.78 5.33
CA ASP A 109 -2.59 -2.98 4.66
C ASP A 109 -3.63 -3.51 3.65
N GLN A 110 -4.89 -3.65 4.06
CA GLN A 110 -5.96 -4.06 3.15
C GLN A 110 -6.16 -3.08 1.98
N LYS A 111 -6.07 -1.76 2.24
CA LYS A 111 -6.17 -0.73 1.20
C LYS A 111 -4.97 -0.76 0.25
N ALA A 112 -3.76 -0.94 0.78
CA ALA A 112 -2.55 -1.10 -0.02
C ALA A 112 -2.65 -2.33 -0.92
N TYR A 113 -3.19 -3.44 -0.39
CA TYR A 113 -3.41 -4.63 -1.18
C TYR A 113 -4.47 -4.45 -2.27
N LEU A 114 -5.56 -3.72 -2.00
CA LEU A 114 -6.54 -3.38 -3.04
C LEU A 114 -5.89 -2.66 -4.22
N VAL A 115 -5.02 -1.68 -3.95
CA VAL A 115 -4.28 -0.96 -5.01
C VAL A 115 -3.31 -1.90 -5.72
N TRP A 116 -2.58 -2.72 -4.95
CA TRP A 116 -1.62 -3.68 -5.50
C TRP A 116 -2.26 -4.72 -6.41
N LYS A 117 -3.37 -5.31 -5.97
CA LYS A 117 -4.12 -6.31 -6.72
C LYS A 117 -4.60 -5.74 -8.04
N TRP A 118 -5.28 -4.59 -7.99
CA TRP A 118 -5.73 -3.89 -9.20
C TRP A 118 -4.56 -3.56 -10.13
N PHE A 119 -3.43 -3.07 -9.59
CA PHE A 119 -2.25 -2.78 -10.41
C PHE A 119 -1.75 -4.03 -11.14
N LEU A 120 -1.58 -5.15 -10.42
CA LEU A 120 -1.12 -6.38 -11.04
C LEU A 120 -2.11 -6.91 -12.09
N GLU A 121 -3.43 -6.84 -11.81
CA GLU A 121 -4.49 -7.25 -12.74
C GLU A 121 -4.47 -6.46 -14.05
N ILE A 122 -4.09 -5.18 -14.00
CA ILE A 122 -4.06 -4.31 -15.19
C ILE A 122 -2.73 -4.41 -15.94
N PHE A 123 -1.60 -4.50 -15.23
CA PHE A 123 -0.28 -4.29 -15.84
C PHE A 123 0.61 -5.55 -15.90
N SER A 124 0.22 -6.67 -15.28
CA SER A 124 1.15 -7.81 -15.11
C SER A 124 0.50 -9.20 -15.19
N LEU A 125 -0.45 -9.51 -14.30
CA LEU A 125 -0.90 -10.86 -13.99
C LEU A 125 -2.41 -10.99 -14.15
N ASN A 126 -2.87 -12.11 -14.72
CA ASN A 126 -4.30 -12.40 -14.88
C ASN A 126 -4.96 -13.03 -13.65
N ASP A 127 -4.20 -13.53 -12.68
CA ASP A 127 -4.73 -14.22 -11.48
C ASP A 127 -3.94 -13.81 -10.23
N VAL A 128 -4.45 -12.81 -9.53
CA VAL A 128 -3.86 -12.29 -8.29
C VAL A 128 -4.68 -12.82 -7.10
N PRO A 129 -4.04 -13.40 -6.07
CA PRO A 129 -4.76 -13.97 -4.93
C PRO A 129 -5.74 -13.01 -4.24
N GLU A 130 -6.59 -13.55 -3.37
CA GLU A 130 -7.41 -12.73 -2.48
C GLU A 130 -6.63 -12.29 -1.24
N TYR A 131 -7.05 -11.17 -0.68
CA TYR A 131 -6.46 -10.61 0.53
C TYR A 131 -6.64 -11.56 1.72
N VAL A 132 -5.57 -11.77 2.47
CA VAL A 132 -5.56 -12.49 3.74
C VAL A 132 -5.09 -11.56 4.84
N THR A 133 -5.93 -11.33 5.85
CA THR A 133 -5.56 -10.48 6.99
C THR A 133 -4.29 -11.01 7.68
N PRO A 134 -3.23 -10.19 7.82
CA PRO A 134 -2.03 -10.57 8.54
C PRO A 134 -2.35 -10.98 9.97
N VAL A 135 -1.59 -11.95 10.49
CA VAL A 135 -1.73 -12.44 11.87
C VAL A 135 -0.42 -12.27 12.63
N ASP A 136 -0.50 -11.92 13.93
CA ASP A 136 0.68 -11.75 14.77
C ASP A 136 1.28 -13.11 15.15
N GLN A 137 2.16 -13.63 14.29
CA GLN A 137 2.77 -14.95 14.49
C GLN A 137 3.54 -15.08 15.82
N ARG A 138 4.02 -13.96 16.38
CA ARG A 138 4.72 -13.96 17.68
C ARG A 138 3.79 -14.31 18.84
N ASN A 139 2.51 -13.91 18.76
CA ASN A 139 1.51 -14.27 19.76
C ASN A 139 0.99 -15.71 19.57
N ILE A 140 0.96 -16.21 18.34
CA ILE A 140 0.58 -17.60 18.04
C ILE A 140 1.62 -18.57 18.59
N LEU A 141 2.91 -18.26 18.48
CA LEU A 141 3.97 -19.12 19.02
C LEU A 141 3.99 -19.12 20.55
N LYS A 142 3.79 -17.96 21.20
CA LYS A 142 3.74 -17.89 22.67
C LYS A 142 2.58 -18.68 23.30
N SER A 143 1.43 -18.72 22.63
CA SER A 143 0.25 -19.49 23.08
C SER A 143 0.35 -20.99 22.80
N ARG A 144 1.31 -21.42 21.98
CA ARG A 144 1.52 -22.85 21.63
C ARG A 144 2.56 -23.54 22.53
N PHE A 145 3.28 -22.77 23.34
CA PHE A 145 4.29 -23.24 24.30
C PHE A 145 3.94 -22.87 25.76
N MET A 146 2.70 -22.44 26.01
CA MET A 146 2.07 -22.35 27.34
C MET A 146 0.99 -23.42 27.44
#